data_AF-A0A1J9QQC5-F1
#
_entry.id   AF-A0A1J9QQC5-F1
#
_cell.length_a   1.000
_cell.length_b   1.000
_cell.length_c   1.000
_cell.angle_alpha   90.00
_cell.angle_beta   90.00
_cell.angle_gamma   90.00
#
_symmetry.space_group_name_H-M   'P 1'
#
loop_
_entity.id
_entity.type
_entity.pdbx_description
1 polymer ?
#
loop_
_entity_poly.entity_id
_entity_poly.type
_entity_poly.pdbx_seq_one_letter_code
_entity_poly.pdbx_strand_id
1 'polypeptide(L)'
;MSNRPPSSTSDVLLYFLAIFVPPVPVFIKRGCGADFLINICLSILGWIPGVLHACWVISRTEGPDSTNSQKQLRAPRLHHYHYRRRPSPTMTTYARVAAVTGANKGIGLAIVRNLALQYPASALNTGPLLIYLTARDASRGQAALKTLESDDQLLNAKVLKAQDGPVSLAFKELDISKKESIDAFAAYLQKEHGSIDIVINNAGIAMDGFDSHVATTTIATNYHGTLHATLALLPLLKPASTSRLINVASTAGALSKYPPPLRARFLSAAASPSPTADAATALMHSFTDAVASDSHEALGFPSAAYAVSKAGVIAASMAIARWEVQRAKEEEGEGGGGARGVQVCCPGWVVTDMTKGKGVKGVDEGARTPVWLALGREGGERVGRGEFWRDERVVEW
;
A
#
# COMPACT_ATOMS: atom_id res chain seq x y z
N MET A 1 -2.25 -6.07 -38.82
CA MET A 1 -0.88 -6.61 -38.70
C MET A 1 -0.44 -6.39 -37.27
N SER A 2 -0.22 -7.47 -36.51
CA SER A 2 0.11 -7.42 -35.08
C SER A 2 1.60 -7.13 -34.92
N ASN A 3 1.95 -5.99 -34.32
CA ASN A 3 3.34 -5.67 -33.97
C ASN A 3 3.78 -6.54 -32.79
N ARG A 4 4.45 -7.66 -33.09
CA ARG A 4 5.20 -8.42 -32.08
C ARG A 4 6.54 -7.72 -31.84
N PRO A 5 7.00 -7.64 -30.58
CA PRO A 5 8.36 -7.16 -30.29
C PRO A 5 9.40 -8.07 -30.97
N PRO A 6 10.60 -7.56 -31.30
CA PRO A 6 11.66 -8.36 -31.92
C PRO A 6 12.04 -9.54 -31.02
N SER A 7 12.21 -10.72 -31.62
CA SER A 7 12.62 -11.96 -30.94
C SER A 7 13.98 -11.79 -30.26
N SER A 8 14.15 -12.36 -29.06
CA SER A 8 15.41 -12.30 -28.32
C SER A 8 16.52 -13.02 -29.10
N THR A 9 17.78 -12.60 -28.94
CA THR A 9 18.92 -13.22 -29.64
C THR A 9 19.06 -14.72 -29.32
N SER A 10 18.66 -15.13 -28.11
CA SER A 10 18.62 -16.54 -27.69
C SER A 10 17.57 -17.34 -28.46
N ASP A 11 16.40 -16.77 -28.69
CA ASP A 11 15.30 -17.45 -29.38
C ASP A 11 15.55 -17.60 -30.88
N VAL A 12 16.21 -16.62 -31.50
CA VAL A 12 16.67 -16.71 -32.90
C VAL A 12 17.62 -17.89 -33.12
N LEU A 13 18.54 -18.14 -32.19
CA LEU A 13 19.46 -19.29 -32.26
C LEU A 13 18.72 -20.63 -32.11
N LEU A 14 17.67 -20.68 -31.28
CA LEU A 14 16.87 -21.88 -31.11
C LEU A 14 16.04 -22.22 -32.36
N TYR A 15 15.56 -21.21 -33.10
CA TYR A 15 14.90 -21.43 -34.39
C TYR A 15 15.85 -22.02 -35.43
N PHE A 16 17.09 -21.54 -35.49
CA PHE A 16 18.11 -22.11 -36.37
C PHE A 16 18.41 -23.57 -36.00
N LEU A 17 18.58 -23.84 -34.70
CA LEU A 17 18.84 -25.18 -34.18
C LEU A 17 17.66 -26.15 -34.45
N ALA A 18 16.43 -25.66 -34.44
CA ALA A 18 15.22 -26.45 -34.68
C ALA A 18 15.16 -27.04 -36.10
N ILE A 19 15.82 -26.43 -37.07
CA ILE A 19 15.88 -26.94 -38.44
C ILE A 19 16.77 -28.19 -38.49
N PHE A 20 17.92 -28.18 -37.81
CA PHE A 20 18.88 -29.28 -37.91
C PHE A 20 18.59 -30.41 -36.92
N VAL A 21 18.19 -30.07 -35.70
CA VAL A 21 17.94 -31.05 -34.64
C VAL A 21 16.69 -30.65 -33.83
N PRO A 22 15.48 -30.91 -34.36
CA PRO A 22 14.22 -30.42 -33.77
C PRO A 22 14.01 -30.74 -32.28
N PRO A 23 14.41 -31.93 -31.75
CA PRO A 23 14.18 -32.24 -30.34
C PRO A 23 14.99 -31.39 -29.36
N VAL A 24 16.16 -30.90 -29.75
CA VAL A 24 17.08 -30.17 -28.85
C VAL A 24 16.51 -28.83 -28.36
N PRO A 25 16.04 -27.91 -29.23
CA PRO A 25 15.46 -26.66 -28.75
C PRO A 25 14.13 -26.88 -28.00
N VAL A 26 13.36 -27.91 -28.34
CA VAL A 26 12.17 -28.29 -27.56
C VAL A 26 12.56 -28.73 -26.15
N PHE A 27 13.63 -29.52 -26.01
CA PHE A 27 14.18 -29.89 -24.71
C PHE A 27 14.67 -28.67 -23.92
N ILE A 28 15.34 -27.71 -24.56
CA ILE A 28 15.82 -26.48 -23.91
C ILE A 28 14.63 -25.63 -23.39
N LYS A 29 13.56 -25.51 -24.16
CA LYS A 29 12.39 -24.68 -23.78
C LYS A 29 11.39 -25.38 -22.86
N ARG A 30 11.25 -26.71 -22.92
CA ARG A 30 10.17 -27.46 -22.23
C ARG A 30 10.66 -28.61 -21.33
N GLY A 31 11.95 -28.95 -21.36
CA GLY A 31 12.52 -30.09 -20.64
C GLY A 31 12.05 -31.46 -21.19
N CYS A 32 12.28 -32.53 -20.43
CA CYS A 32 11.86 -33.90 -20.79
C CYS A 32 10.36 -34.14 -20.49
N GLY A 33 9.50 -33.42 -21.22
CA GLY A 33 8.05 -33.49 -21.07
C GLY A 33 7.34 -34.09 -22.27
N ALA A 34 6.00 -34.03 -22.26
CA ALA A 34 5.17 -34.52 -23.37
C ALA A 34 5.53 -33.84 -24.70
N ASP A 35 5.79 -32.52 -24.71
CA ASP A 35 6.18 -31.78 -25.91
C ASP A 35 7.49 -32.30 -26.54
N PHE A 36 8.46 -32.74 -25.72
CA PHE A 36 9.73 -33.32 -26.18
C PHE A 36 9.54 -34.73 -26.74
N LEU A 37 8.77 -35.58 -26.06
CA LEU A 37 8.43 -36.92 -26.54
C LEU A 37 7.63 -36.86 -27.85
N ILE A 38 6.65 -35.95 -27.93
CA ILE A 38 5.90 -35.68 -29.15
C ILE A 38 6.84 -35.25 -30.26
N ASN A 39 7.79 -34.34 -30.00
CA ASN A 39 8.72 -33.90 -31.01
C ASN A 39 9.68 -35.00 -31.50
N ILE A 40 10.11 -35.90 -30.61
CA ILE A 40 10.89 -37.09 -31.00
C ILE A 40 10.05 -37.99 -31.92
N CYS A 41 8.82 -38.32 -31.51
CA CYS A 41 7.92 -39.14 -32.32
C CYS A 41 7.65 -38.49 -33.69
N LEU A 42 7.38 -37.18 -33.72
CA LEU A 42 7.18 -36.43 -34.96
C LEU A 42 8.43 -36.42 -35.83
N SER A 43 9.62 -36.25 -35.26
CA SER A 43 10.89 -36.26 -35.99
C SER A 43 11.23 -37.63 -36.57
N ILE A 44 10.83 -38.71 -35.89
CA ILE A 44 10.93 -40.10 -36.39
C ILE A 44 9.92 -40.35 -37.51
N LEU A 45 8.70 -39.82 -37.38
CA LEU A 45 7.66 -39.90 -38.42
C LEU A 45 7.98 -39.07 -39.66
N GLY A 46 8.73 -37.98 -39.49
CA GLY A 46 9.22 -37.15 -40.58
C GLY A 46 9.86 -35.85 -40.09
N TRP A 47 10.89 -35.41 -40.81
CA TRP A 47 11.64 -34.22 -40.41
C TRP A 47 10.79 -32.94 -40.38
N ILE A 48 9.93 -32.73 -41.38
CA ILE A 48 9.10 -31.52 -41.51
C ILE A 48 8.13 -31.36 -40.33
N PRO A 49 7.32 -32.37 -39.93
CA PRO A 49 6.49 -32.30 -38.72
C PRO A 49 7.27 -31.98 -37.45
N GLY A 50 8.48 -32.55 -37.29
CA GLY A 50 9.37 -32.26 -36.17
C GLY A 50 9.80 -30.81 -36.10
N VAL A 51 10.23 -30.23 -37.22
CA VAL A 51 10.65 -28.81 -37.31
C VAL A 51 9.47 -27.87 -37.03
N LEU A 52 8.31 -28.13 -37.61
CA LEU A 52 7.12 -27.29 -37.42
C LEU A 52 6.68 -27.27 -35.95
N HIS A 53 6.69 -28.43 -35.30
CA HIS A 53 6.37 -28.53 -33.87
C HIS A 53 7.40 -27.78 -33.01
N ALA A 54 8.70 -27.90 -33.33
CA ALA A 54 9.75 -27.19 -32.61
C ALA A 54 9.63 -25.67 -32.74
N CYS A 55 9.41 -25.15 -33.95
CA CYS A 55 9.20 -23.72 -34.20
C CYS A 55 7.93 -23.18 -33.49
N TRP A 56 6.86 -23.98 -33.45
CA TRP A 56 5.64 -23.63 -32.72
C TRP A 56 5.90 -23.53 -31.21
N VAL A 57 6.63 -24.49 -30.63
CA VAL A 57 7.01 -24.48 -29.21
C VAL A 57 7.83 -23.22 -28.87
N ILE A 58 8.85 -22.88 -29.67
CA ILE A 58 9.69 -21.70 -29.44
C ILE A 58 8.81 -20.43 -29.47
N SER A 59 7.94 -20.29 -30.48
CA SER A 59 7.06 -19.11 -30.64
C SER A 59 6.07 -18.90 -29.50
N ARG A 60 5.69 -19.99 -28.81
CA ARG A 60 4.80 -19.98 -27.65
C ARG A 60 5.53 -19.64 -26.35
N THR A 61 6.86 -19.59 -26.39
CA THR A 61 7.74 -19.32 -25.23
C THR A 61 8.56 -18.04 -25.37
N GLU A 62 8.33 -17.26 -26.44
CA GLU A 62 8.85 -15.88 -26.57
C GLU A 62 8.07 -14.95 -25.62
N GLY A 63 8.70 -14.64 -24.49
CA GLY A 63 8.32 -13.59 -23.54
C GLY A 63 9.60 -12.98 -22.97
N PRO A 64 9.60 -11.74 -22.45
CA PRO A 64 10.82 -11.01 -22.12
C PRO A 64 11.74 -11.83 -21.22
N ASP A 65 12.99 -11.99 -21.67
CA ASP A 65 14.02 -12.80 -21.02
C ASP A 65 14.19 -12.40 -19.55
N SER A 66 13.74 -13.30 -18.68
CA SER A 66 14.05 -13.32 -17.25
C SER A 66 15.13 -14.38 -17.08
N THR A 67 16.39 -14.02 -17.32
CA THR A 67 17.47 -14.84 -16.80
C THR A 67 17.43 -14.73 -15.28
N ASN A 68 17.27 -15.89 -14.67
CA ASN A 68 17.48 -16.18 -13.25
C ASN A 68 16.29 -15.96 -12.31
N SER A 69 15.19 -16.71 -12.53
CA SER A 69 14.33 -17.22 -11.45
C SER A 69 13.31 -18.19 -12.02
N GLN A 70 13.55 -19.49 -11.97
CA GLN A 70 12.48 -20.50 -11.86
C GLN A 70 13.06 -21.90 -11.64
N LYS A 71 13.13 -22.31 -10.38
CA LYS A 71 12.62 -23.65 -10.03
C LYS A 71 11.17 -23.47 -9.58
N GLN A 72 10.28 -23.91 -10.46
CA GLN A 72 8.98 -24.52 -10.16
C GLN A 72 7.83 -23.63 -9.66
N LEU A 73 6.98 -23.22 -10.61
CA LEU A 73 5.55 -23.00 -10.38
C LEU A 73 4.76 -23.83 -11.40
N ARG A 74 4.17 -24.93 -10.94
CA ARG A 74 2.98 -25.55 -11.54
C ARG A 74 1.79 -25.16 -10.67
N ALA A 75 0.69 -24.76 -11.30
CA ALA A 75 -0.55 -24.37 -10.64
C ALA A 75 -1.10 -25.51 -9.74
N PRO A 76 -1.62 -25.22 -8.53
CA PRO A 76 -2.30 -26.23 -7.74
C PRO A 76 -3.81 -26.26 -8.03
N ARG A 77 -4.32 -27.50 -8.16
CA ARG A 77 -5.73 -27.84 -7.97
C ARG A 77 -6.18 -27.46 -6.55
N LEU A 78 -7.42 -27.00 -6.45
CA LEU A 78 -8.13 -26.70 -5.20
C LEU A 78 -8.14 -27.92 -4.26
N HIS A 79 -7.26 -27.92 -3.26
CA HIS A 79 -7.38 -28.75 -2.07
C HIS A 79 -7.91 -27.88 -0.94
N HIS A 80 -9.00 -28.32 -0.32
CA HIS A 80 -9.47 -27.82 0.98
C HIS A 80 -8.30 -27.83 1.98
N TYR A 81 -7.89 -26.64 2.44
CA TYR A 81 -6.91 -26.50 3.50
C TYR A 81 -7.60 -26.66 4.85
N HIS A 82 -7.42 -27.82 5.49
CA HIS A 82 -7.54 -27.88 6.94
C HIS A 82 -6.37 -27.09 7.55
N TYR A 83 -6.67 -25.93 8.13
CA TYR A 83 -5.71 -25.12 8.85
C TYR A 83 -5.28 -25.83 10.14
N ARG A 84 -4.10 -26.44 10.14
CA ARG A 84 -3.40 -26.84 11.36
C ARG A 84 -2.03 -26.19 11.38
N ARG A 85 -1.97 -24.92 11.77
CA ARG A 85 -0.71 -24.27 12.17
C ARG A 85 -0.47 -24.50 13.65
N ARG A 86 0.63 -25.17 13.99
CA ARG A 86 1.40 -24.82 15.19
C ARG A 86 2.56 -23.94 14.71
N PRO A 87 2.60 -22.64 15.05
CA PRO A 87 3.82 -21.87 14.90
C PRO A 87 4.83 -22.32 15.96
N SER A 88 6.11 -22.36 15.61
CA SER A 88 7.17 -22.21 16.62
C SER A 88 7.05 -20.81 17.24
N PRO A 89 7.16 -20.66 18.56
CA PRO A 89 6.99 -19.36 19.20
C PRO A 89 8.29 -18.56 19.02
N THR A 90 8.38 -17.74 17.97
CA THR A 90 9.09 -16.48 18.16
C THR A 90 8.27 -15.71 19.19
N MET A 91 8.74 -15.63 20.43
CA MET A 91 8.08 -14.84 21.46
C MET A 91 8.04 -13.38 21.00
N THR A 92 6.92 -12.96 20.41
CA THR A 92 6.68 -11.54 20.14
C THR A 92 6.56 -10.86 21.50
N THR A 93 7.58 -10.09 21.88
CA THR A 93 7.61 -9.34 23.15
C THR A 93 6.43 -8.36 23.28
N TYR A 94 5.82 -8.00 22.15
CA TYR A 94 4.71 -7.06 22.08
C TYR A 94 3.43 -7.76 21.65
N ALA A 95 2.34 -7.46 22.34
CA ALA A 95 1.01 -7.92 21.96
C ALA A 95 0.51 -7.21 20.69
N ARG A 96 0.97 -5.97 20.48
CA ARG A 96 0.60 -5.16 19.31
C ARG A 96 1.76 -4.35 18.76
N VAL A 97 1.70 -4.10 17.45
CA VAL A 97 2.67 -3.30 16.72
C VAL A 97 1.94 -2.23 15.90
N ALA A 98 2.43 -0.99 16.00
CA ALA A 98 1.93 0.17 15.25
C ALA A 98 3.06 0.83 14.44
N ALA A 99 2.71 1.49 13.34
CA ALA A 99 3.64 2.32 12.57
C ALA A 99 2.97 3.61 12.10
N VAL A 100 3.68 4.74 12.21
CA VAL A 100 3.21 6.06 11.75
C VAL A 100 4.22 6.63 10.76
N THR A 101 3.77 6.99 9.56
CA THR A 101 4.62 7.57 8.51
C THR A 101 4.77 9.08 8.66
N GLY A 102 5.97 9.61 8.38
CA GLY A 102 6.24 11.05 8.47
C GLY A 102 6.04 11.62 9.88
N ALA A 103 6.50 10.87 10.88
CA ALA A 103 6.20 11.11 12.29
C ALA A 103 7.31 11.86 13.05
N ASN A 104 8.31 12.41 12.36
CA ASN A 104 9.36 13.20 13.03
C ASN A 104 8.91 14.62 13.45
N LYS A 105 7.72 15.09 13.04
CA LYS A 105 7.18 16.40 13.41
C LYS A 105 5.67 16.49 13.14
N GLY A 106 5.08 17.63 13.51
CA GLY A 106 3.71 18.00 13.17
C GLY A 106 2.69 16.97 13.66
N ILE A 107 1.66 16.72 12.85
CA ILE A 107 0.57 15.79 13.18
C ILE A 107 1.10 14.37 13.42
N GLY A 108 2.06 13.90 12.62
CA GLY A 108 2.60 12.54 12.77
C GLY A 108 3.26 12.29 14.13
N LEU A 109 4.01 13.27 14.63
CA LEU A 109 4.62 13.19 15.97
C LEU A 109 3.55 13.19 17.07
N ALA A 110 2.55 14.06 16.94
CA ALA A 110 1.41 14.12 17.86
C ALA A 110 0.58 12.83 17.84
N ILE A 111 0.43 12.18 16.68
CA ILE A 111 -0.22 10.86 16.58
C ILE A 111 0.55 9.82 17.39
N VAL A 112 1.89 9.76 17.29
CA VAL A 112 2.69 8.81 18.09
C VAL A 112 2.51 9.06 19.58
N ARG A 113 2.60 10.33 20.03
CA ARG A 113 2.34 10.71 21.43
C ARG A 113 0.96 10.26 21.89
N ASN A 114 -0.08 10.60 21.14
CA ASN A 114 -1.46 10.33 21.53
C ASN A 114 -1.80 8.83 21.48
N LEU A 115 -1.23 8.07 20.55
CA LEU A 115 -1.32 6.61 20.58
C LEU A 115 -0.72 6.06 21.87
N ALA A 116 0.46 6.53 22.28
CA ALA A 116 1.11 6.07 23.51
C ALA A 116 0.31 6.44 24.77
N LEU A 117 -0.27 7.65 24.82
CA LEU A 117 -1.10 8.10 25.94
C LEU A 117 -2.43 7.34 26.04
N GLN A 118 -3.08 7.06 24.92
CA GLN A 118 -4.45 6.55 24.90
C GLN A 118 -4.53 5.03 24.79
N TYR A 119 -3.51 4.36 24.25
CA TYR A 119 -3.50 2.90 24.14
C TYR A 119 -3.76 2.17 25.46
N PRO A 120 -3.17 2.55 26.61
CA PRO A 120 -3.38 1.84 27.88
C PRO A 120 -4.86 1.69 28.28
N ALA A 121 -5.70 2.68 27.95
CA ALA A 121 -7.12 2.69 28.24
C ALA A 121 -8.00 2.16 27.09
N SER A 122 -7.42 1.87 25.92
CA SER A 122 -8.16 1.39 24.76
C SER A 122 -8.69 -0.04 24.97
N ALA A 123 -9.86 -0.34 24.42
CA ALA A 123 -10.38 -1.71 24.32
C ALA A 123 -9.48 -2.64 23.48
N LEU A 124 -8.55 -2.09 22.70
CA LEU A 124 -7.52 -2.86 22.00
C LEU A 124 -6.35 -3.25 22.91
N ASN A 125 -6.24 -2.73 24.13
CA ASN A 125 -5.15 -3.10 25.02
C ASN A 125 -5.25 -4.58 25.44
N THR A 126 -4.32 -5.38 24.92
CA THR A 126 -4.20 -6.81 25.21
C THR A 126 -2.78 -7.15 25.68
N GLY A 127 -1.99 -6.15 26.09
CA GLY A 127 -0.59 -6.28 26.47
C GLY A 127 0.30 -5.17 25.87
N PRO A 128 1.63 -5.32 25.89
CA PRO A 128 2.54 -4.25 25.45
C PRO A 128 2.37 -3.86 23.98
N LEU A 129 2.44 -2.55 23.69
CA LEU A 129 2.42 -1.97 22.34
C LEU A 129 3.80 -1.46 21.95
N LEU A 130 4.26 -1.83 20.76
CA LEU A 130 5.40 -1.19 20.10
C LEU A 130 4.91 -0.21 19.03
N ILE A 131 5.36 1.05 19.09
CA ILE A 131 5.08 2.07 18.07
C ILE A 131 6.36 2.42 17.32
N TYR A 132 6.36 2.14 16.00
CA TYR A 132 7.36 2.65 15.09
C TYR A 132 7.02 4.08 14.67
N LEU A 133 7.77 5.04 15.19
CA LEU A 133 7.90 6.37 14.60
C LEU A 133 8.79 6.25 13.37
N THR A 134 8.30 6.68 12.21
CA THR A 134 9.11 6.63 10.99
C THR A 134 9.32 7.99 10.35
N ALA A 135 10.46 8.15 9.69
CA ALA A 135 10.85 9.38 9.02
C ALA A 135 11.80 9.06 7.87
N ARG A 136 11.77 9.88 6.82
CA ARG A 136 12.69 9.76 5.67
C ARG A 136 14.14 10.17 5.97
N ASP A 137 14.38 10.71 7.16
CA ASP A 137 15.64 11.29 7.58
C ASP A 137 16.00 10.73 8.94
N ALA A 138 17.08 9.96 8.99
CA ALA A 138 17.48 9.24 10.20
C ALA A 138 17.77 10.18 11.38
N SER A 139 18.43 11.31 11.12
CA SER A 139 18.79 12.27 12.17
C SER A 139 17.55 12.90 12.80
N ARG A 140 16.62 13.38 11.97
CA ARG A 140 15.35 13.96 12.45
C ARG A 140 14.44 12.93 13.10
N GLY A 141 14.43 11.69 12.60
CA GLY A 141 13.69 10.59 13.21
C GLY A 141 14.20 10.25 14.60
N GLN A 142 15.53 10.13 14.77
CA GLN A 142 16.14 9.85 16.07
C GLN A 142 15.95 11.02 17.05
N ALA A 143 16.03 12.27 16.58
CA ALA A 143 15.74 13.44 17.40
C ALA A 143 14.28 13.45 17.88
N ALA A 144 13.33 13.13 17.00
CA ALA A 144 11.92 13.06 17.34
C ALA A 144 11.60 11.95 18.35
N LEU A 145 12.28 10.79 18.25
CA LEU A 145 12.18 9.73 19.26
C LEU A 145 12.62 10.24 20.63
N LYS A 146 13.78 10.92 20.72
CA LYS A 146 14.26 11.52 21.98
C LYS A 146 13.30 12.56 22.53
N THR A 147 12.68 13.37 21.67
CA THR A 147 11.64 14.33 22.08
C THR A 147 10.47 13.62 22.73
N LEU A 148 10.00 12.50 22.20
CA LEU A 148 8.92 11.72 22.83
C LEU A 148 9.35 11.05 24.13
N GLU A 149 10.56 10.52 24.19
CA GLU A 149 11.11 9.90 25.41
C GLU A 149 11.27 10.89 26.57
N SER A 150 11.38 12.19 26.26
CA SER A 150 11.48 13.29 27.22
C SER A 150 10.22 14.17 27.29
N ASP A 151 9.11 13.75 26.67
CA ASP A 151 7.87 14.51 26.63
C ASP A 151 7.16 14.45 27.98
N ASP A 152 6.90 15.62 28.59
CA ASP A 152 6.32 15.72 29.93
C ASP A 152 4.98 14.98 30.06
N GLN A 153 4.13 14.96 29.02
CA GLN A 153 2.85 14.27 29.09
C GLN A 153 3.05 12.76 29.18
N LEU A 154 3.95 12.21 28.35
CA LEU A 154 4.29 10.79 28.37
C LEU A 154 4.97 10.39 29.68
N LEU A 155 5.88 11.22 30.18
CA LEU A 155 6.59 10.98 31.44
C LEU A 155 5.65 11.01 32.64
N ASN A 156 4.76 11.99 32.71
CA ASN A 156 3.78 12.12 33.79
C ASN A 156 2.76 10.97 33.78
N ALA A 157 2.35 10.51 32.59
CA ALA A 157 1.43 9.40 32.43
C ALA A 157 2.09 8.02 32.68
N LYS A 158 3.43 7.95 32.74
CA LYS A 158 4.21 6.71 32.95
C LYS A 158 3.84 5.59 31.97
N VAL A 159 3.55 5.96 30.73
CA VAL A 159 3.08 5.01 29.70
C VAL A 159 4.22 4.29 28.99
N LEU A 160 5.44 4.85 29.06
CA LEU A 160 6.60 4.32 28.36
C LEU A 160 7.26 3.17 29.14
N LYS A 161 7.80 2.19 28.42
CA LYS A 161 8.49 1.02 28.99
C LYS A 161 9.66 1.37 29.91
N ALA A 162 10.35 2.48 29.65
CA ALA A 162 11.42 2.97 30.54
C ALA A 162 10.92 3.36 31.94
N GLN A 163 9.60 3.51 32.11
CA GLN A 163 8.90 3.83 33.35
C GLN A 163 7.96 2.68 33.76
N ASP A 164 8.26 1.45 33.33
CA ASP A 164 7.43 0.24 33.51
C ASP A 164 6.02 0.31 32.86
N GLY A 165 5.82 1.25 31.93
CA GLY A 165 4.59 1.39 31.16
C GLY A 165 4.46 0.39 30.00
N PRO A 166 3.26 0.23 29.42
CA PRO A 166 3.01 -0.79 28.40
C PRO A 166 3.48 -0.42 26.98
N VAL A 167 3.96 0.82 26.75
CA VAL A 167 4.28 1.30 25.41
C VAL A 167 5.79 1.41 25.20
N SER A 168 6.28 0.83 24.11
CA SER A 168 7.65 1.04 23.63
C SER A 168 7.63 1.87 22.34
N LEU A 169 8.57 2.80 22.23
CA LEU A 169 8.78 3.60 21.03
C LEU A 169 10.05 3.12 20.33
N ALA A 170 10.02 3.07 19.01
CA ALA A 170 11.18 2.76 18.19
C ALA A 170 11.20 3.63 16.93
N PHE A 171 12.40 3.92 16.43
CA PHE A 171 12.59 4.60 15.17
C PHE A 171 12.92 3.62 14.04
N LYS A 172 12.30 3.81 12.87
CA LYS A 172 12.78 3.27 11.59
C LYS A 172 12.70 4.28 10.45
N GLU A 173 13.72 4.25 9.60
CA GLU A 173 13.73 5.08 8.40
C GLU A 173 12.68 4.58 7.41
N LEU A 174 11.90 5.52 6.87
CA LEU A 174 10.89 5.26 5.84
C LEU A 174 10.68 6.53 5.01
N ASP A 175 11.03 6.46 3.73
CA ASP A 175 10.73 7.48 2.74
C ASP A 175 9.66 6.97 1.78
N ILE A 176 8.41 7.42 1.96
CA ILE A 176 7.29 6.91 1.16
C ILE A 176 7.37 7.33 -0.32
N SER A 177 8.23 8.28 -0.70
CA SER A 177 8.43 8.61 -2.12
C SER A 177 9.36 7.61 -2.83
N LYS A 178 9.91 6.60 -2.13
CA LYS A 178 10.81 5.58 -2.67
C LYS A 178 10.24 4.19 -2.42
N LYS A 179 9.93 3.46 -3.49
CA LYS A 179 9.32 2.13 -3.38
C LYS A 179 10.20 1.15 -2.62
N GLU A 180 11.52 1.23 -2.82
CA GLU A 180 12.51 0.37 -2.18
C GLU A 180 12.54 0.58 -0.66
N SER A 181 12.35 1.83 -0.20
CA SER A 181 12.26 2.14 1.22
C SER A 181 11.01 1.53 1.85
N ILE A 182 9.86 1.60 1.15
CA ILE A 182 8.61 0.97 1.58
C ILE A 182 8.75 -0.55 1.64
N ASP A 183 9.27 -1.17 0.57
CA ASP A 183 9.45 -2.62 0.47
C ASP A 183 10.38 -3.13 1.58
N ALA A 184 11.48 -2.42 1.83
CA ALA A 184 12.42 -2.75 2.91
C ALA A 184 11.76 -2.66 4.30
N PHE A 185 10.94 -1.63 4.54
CA PHE A 185 10.23 -1.48 5.80
C PHE A 185 9.16 -2.57 6.00
N ALA A 186 8.40 -2.92 4.96
CA ALA A 186 7.42 -4.01 5.01
C ALA A 186 8.11 -5.36 5.26
N ALA A 187 9.23 -5.64 4.58
CA ALA A 187 10.03 -6.85 4.79
C ALA A 187 10.59 -6.93 6.22
N TYR A 188 11.06 -5.79 6.76
CA TYR A 188 11.51 -5.69 8.15
C TYR A 188 10.37 -6.03 9.12
N LEU A 189 9.19 -5.42 8.97
CA LEU A 189 8.02 -5.71 9.84
C LEU A 189 7.59 -7.18 9.75
N GLN A 190 7.55 -7.74 8.55
CA GLN A 190 7.22 -9.15 8.33
C GLN A 190 8.22 -10.08 9.02
N LYS A 191 9.52 -9.77 8.93
CA LYS A 191 10.58 -10.57 9.53
C LYS A 191 10.56 -10.50 11.06
N GLU A 192 10.41 -9.31 11.63
CA GLU A 192 10.52 -9.10 13.08
C GLU A 192 9.24 -9.47 13.83
N HIS A 193 8.06 -9.18 13.26
CA HIS A 193 6.79 -9.29 13.98
C HIS A 193 5.80 -10.26 13.35
N GLY A 194 6.03 -10.68 12.10
CA GLY A 194 5.10 -11.53 11.35
C GLY A 194 3.83 -10.82 10.86
N SER A 195 3.37 -9.80 11.58
CA SER A 195 2.16 -9.01 11.32
C SER A 195 2.26 -7.62 11.97
N ILE A 196 1.37 -6.72 11.58
CA ILE A 196 1.20 -5.40 12.20
C ILE A 196 -0.27 -5.15 12.53
N ASP A 197 -0.56 -4.33 13.54
CA ASP A 197 -1.92 -4.08 14.02
C ASP A 197 -2.42 -2.70 13.60
N ILE A 198 -1.59 -1.66 13.67
CA ILE A 198 -2.00 -0.28 13.37
C ILE A 198 -1.02 0.34 12.37
N VAL A 199 -1.53 0.87 11.26
CA VAL A 199 -0.74 1.65 10.31
C VAL A 199 -1.40 3.00 10.10
N ILE A 200 -0.65 4.08 10.25
CA ILE A 200 -1.12 5.43 9.94
C ILE A 200 -0.22 6.04 8.89
N ASN A 201 -0.71 6.07 7.65
CA ASN A 201 -0.06 6.77 6.53
C ASN A 201 -0.36 8.26 6.65
N ASN A 202 0.49 8.97 7.40
CA ASN A 202 0.37 10.40 7.66
C ASN A 202 1.27 11.25 6.74
N ALA A 203 2.38 10.70 6.26
CA ALA A 203 3.35 11.44 5.46
C ALA A 203 2.70 12.10 4.23
N GLY A 204 3.10 13.34 3.97
CA GLY A 204 2.67 14.12 2.82
C GLY A 204 3.38 15.45 2.74
N ILE A 205 3.29 16.08 1.57
CA ILE A 205 3.89 17.38 1.25
C ILE A 205 2.83 18.31 0.66
N ALA A 206 3.06 19.60 0.84
CA ALA A 206 2.40 20.66 0.08
C ALA A 206 3.51 21.62 -0.37
N MET A 207 3.66 21.78 -1.68
CA MET A 207 4.66 22.67 -2.28
C MET A 207 4.01 24.00 -2.63
N ASP A 208 4.82 25.06 -2.67
CA ASP A 208 4.39 26.37 -3.14
C ASP A 208 4.34 26.40 -4.67
N GLY A 209 3.46 27.25 -5.21
CA GLY A 209 3.28 27.43 -6.65
C GLY A 209 2.49 26.31 -7.31
N PHE A 210 2.44 26.36 -8.64
CA PHE A 210 1.78 25.37 -9.47
C PHE A 210 2.50 25.26 -10.82
N ASP A 211 3.12 24.12 -11.06
CA ASP A 211 3.72 23.73 -12.33
C ASP A 211 3.79 22.19 -12.42
N SER A 212 4.33 21.69 -13.53
CA SER A 212 4.48 20.24 -13.75
C SER A 212 5.36 19.55 -12.70
N HIS A 213 6.41 20.21 -12.20
CA HIS A 213 7.28 19.65 -11.16
C HIS A 213 6.56 19.55 -9.82
N VAL A 214 5.83 20.60 -9.42
CA VAL A 214 4.98 20.64 -8.23
C VAL A 214 3.91 19.55 -8.30
N ALA A 215 3.20 19.45 -9.43
CA ALA A 215 2.17 18.45 -9.65
C ALA A 215 2.73 17.02 -9.54
N THR A 216 3.78 16.72 -10.30
CA THR A 216 4.39 15.39 -10.33
C THR A 216 4.96 15.00 -8.96
N THR A 217 5.70 15.89 -8.30
CA THR A 217 6.32 15.61 -7.00
C THR A 217 5.26 15.42 -5.89
N THR A 218 4.22 16.25 -5.91
CA THR A 218 3.10 16.15 -4.95
C THR A 218 2.31 14.86 -5.15
N ILE A 219 1.99 14.48 -6.40
CA ILE A 219 1.27 13.25 -6.72
C ILE A 219 2.12 12.01 -6.39
N ALA A 220 3.41 12.02 -6.75
CA ALA A 220 4.35 10.94 -6.42
C ALA A 220 4.43 10.68 -4.92
N THR A 221 4.51 11.73 -4.10
CA THR A 221 4.61 11.58 -2.64
C THR A 221 3.26 11.28 -2.00
N ASN A 222 2.27 12.14 -2.20
CA ASN A 222 1.01 12.08 -1.44
C ASN A 222 0.12 10.94 -1.90
N TYR A 223 0.08 10.65 -3.21
CA TYR A 223 -0.75 9.60 -3.76
C TYR A 223 0.02 8.29 -3.93
N HIS A 224 1.02 8.24 -4.82
CA HIS A 224 1.71 6.98 -5.12
C HIS A 224 2.46 6.42 -3.91
N GLY A 225 3.14 7.27 -3.14
CA GLY A 225 3.82 6.85 -1.92
C GLY A 225 2.87 6.26 -0.88
N THR A 226 1.73 6.92 -0.65
CA THR A 226 0.67 6.43 0.25
C THR A 226 0.04 5.12 -0.26
N LEU A 227 -0.21 5.03 -1.57
CA LEU A 227 -0.78 3.84 -2.20
C LEU A 227 0.19 2.66 -2.07
N HIS A 228 1.47 2.84 -2.44
CA HIS A 228 2.49 1.80 -2.31
C HIS A 228 2.66 1.35 -0.86
N ALA A 229 2.72 2.30 0.10
CA ALA A 229 2.78 1.95 1.53
C ALA A 229 1.54 1.17 1.98
N THR A 230 0.35 1.57 1.52
CA THR A 230 -0.90 0.84 1.78
C THR A 230 -0.81 -0.58 1.25
N LEU A 231 -0.48 -0.76 -0.03
CA LEU A 231 -0.45 -2.08 -0.67
C LEU A 231 0.65 -3.00 -0.10
N ALA A 232 1.78 -2.44 0.34
CA ALA A 232 2.86 -3.21 0.95
C ALA A 232 2.55 -3.65 2.39
N LEU A 233 1.87 -2.80 3.17
CA LEU A 233 1.61 -3.05 4.59
C LEU A 233 0.27 -3.73 4.85
N LEU A 234 -0.72 -3.54 3.98
CA LEU A 234 -2.05 -4.13 4.12
C LEU A 234 -2.01 -5.66 4.25
N PRO A 235 -1.21 -6.43 3.46
CA PRO A 235 -1.10 -7.88 3.64
C PRO A 235 -0.61 -8.33 5.02
N LEU A 236 0.16 -7.48 5.71
CA LEU A 236 0.69 -7.74 7.06
C LEU A 236 -0.34 -7.50 8.18
N LEU A 237 -1.47 -6.84 7.87
CA LEU A 237 -2.50 -6.59 8.86
C LEU A 237 -3.23 -7.88 9.24
N LYS A 238 -3.46 -8.03 10.55
CA LYS A 238 -4.45 -8.97 11.11
C LYS A 238 -5.89 -8.59 10.66
N PRO A 239 -6.94 -9.37 10.96
CA PRO A 239 -8.32 -8.98 10.65
C PRO A 239 -8.75 -7.63 11.25
N ALA A 240 -9.70 -6.92 10.62
CA ALA A 240 -10.14 -5.57 11.03
C ALA A 240 -10.76 -5.48 12.43
N SER A 241 -11.18 -6.61 13.01
CA SER A 241 -11.59 -6.67 14.42
C SER A 241 -10.45 -6.29 15.36
N THR A 242 -9.21 -6.42 14.90
CA THR A 242 -8.00 -6.20 15.69
C THR A 242 -7.02 -5.22 15.06
N SER A 243 -7.19 -4.87 13.78
CA SER A 243 -6.23 -4.05 13.04
C SER A 243 -6.90 -2.90 12.27
N ARG A 244 -6.12 -1.85 12.00
CA ARG A 244 -6.57 -0.68 11.24
C ARG A 244 -5.41 -0.10 10.42
N LEU A 245 -5.67 0.25 9.17
CA LEU A 245 -4.83 1.11 8.35
C LEU A 245 -5.59 2.42 8.07
N ILE A 246 -4.97 3.54 8.40
CA ILE A 246 -5.55 4.88 8.30
C ILE A 246 -4.69 5.70 7.34
N ASN A 247 -5.30 6.16 6.25
CA ASN A 247 -4.69 7.11 5.33
C ASN A 247 -5.12 8.53 5.70
N VAL A 248 -4.14 9.40 6.01
CA VAL A 248 -4.42 10.81 6.33
C VAL A 248 -4.49 11.61 5.03
N ALA A 249 -5.71 11.87 4.59
CA ALA A 249 -6.03 12.69 3.43
C ALA A 249 -6.26 14.16 3.84
N SER A 250 -7.22 14.84 3.22
CA SER A 250 -7.61 16.21 3.54
C SER A 250 -8.97 16.54 2.93
N THR A 251 -9.74 17.41 3.59
CA THR A 251 -10.92 18.05 2.99
C THR A 251 -10.58 18.93 1.79
N ALA A 252 -9.31 19.28 1.58
CA ALA A 252 -8.86 19.89 0.33
C ALA A 252 -9.14 18.99 -0.89
N GLY A 253 -9.27 17.67 -0.69
CA GLY A 253 -9.67 16.71 -1.72
C GLY A 253 -11.18 16.59 -1.95
N ALA A 254 -12.01 17.44 -1.32
CA ALA A 254 -13.47 17.44 -1.52
C ALA A 254 -13.85 17.70 -2.99
N LEU A 255 -14.91 17.03 -3.45
CA LEU A 255 -15.25 17.02 -4.86
C LEU A 255 -16.06 18.24 -5.34
N SER A 256 -16.48 19.13 -4.44
CA SER A 256 -17.28 20.32 -4.74
C SER A 256 -16.63 21.31 -5.72
N LYS A 257 -15.30 21.25 -5.87
CA LYS A 257 -14.53 22.10 -6.78
C LYS A 257 -14.31 21.51 -8.19
N TYR A 258 -14.74 20.28 -8.43
CA TYR A 258 -14.58 19.60 -9.72
C TYR A 258 -15.89 19.68 -10.51
N PRO A 259 -15.85 19.86 -11.84
CA PRO A 259 -17.05 19.85 -12.65
C PRO A 259 -17.74 18.47 -12.64
N PRO A 260 -19.06 18.40 -12.91
CA PRO A 260 -19.83 17.16 -12.76
C PRO A 260 -19.22 15.91 -13.44
N PRO A 261 -18.67 15.97 -14.66
CA PRO A 261 -18.07 14.79 -15.30
C PRO A 261 -16.83 14.27 -14.55
N LEU A 262 -15.94 15.14 -14.11
CA LEU A 262 -14.73 14.74 -13.39
C LEU A 262 -15.04 14.28 -11.96
N ARG A 263 -16.00 14.95 -11.29
CA ARG A 263 -16.55 14.50 -10.01
C ARG A 263 -17.11 13.08 -10.12
N ALA A 264 -17.88 12.78 -11.17
CA ALA A 264 -18.44 11.45 -11.39
C ALA A 264 -17.34 10.38 -11.57
N ARG A 265 -16.22 10.70 -12.23
CA ARG A 265 -15.08 9.79 -12.35
C ARG A 265 -14.43 9.48 -11.00
N PHE A 266 -14.23 10.49 -10.14
CA PHE A 266 -13.71 10.29 -8.78
C PHE A 266 -14.65 9.43 -7.93
N LEU A 267 -15.96 9.73 -7.96
CA LEU A 267 -16.98 8.93 -7.25
C LEU A 267 -17.03 7.49 -7.76
N SER A 268 -16.99 7.29 -9.08
CA SER A 268 -16.93 5.95 -9.67
C SER A 268 -15.66 5.21 -9.25
N ALA A 269 -14.50 5.86 -9.29
CA ALA A 269 -13.24 5.25 -8.88
C ALA A 269 -13.27 4.81 -7.40
N ALA A 270 -13.89 5.60 -6.52
CA ALA A 270 -14.03 5.27 -5.10
C ALA A 270 -15.10 4.19 -4.82
N ALA A 271 -16.13 4.10 -5.65
CA ALA A 271 -17.21 3.13 -5.51
C ALA A 271 -16.81 1.75 -6.05
N SER A 272 -15.93 1.68 -7.05
CA SER A 272 -15.44 0.44 -7.65
C SER A 272 -14.44 -0.28 -6.73
N PRO A 273 -14.77 -1.48 -6.21
CA PRO A 273 -13.82 -2.27 -5.44
C PRO A 273 -12.57 -2.59 -6.28
N SER A 274 -11.39 -2.27 -5.76
CA SER A 274 -10.14 -2.55 -6.46
C SER A 274 -8.99 -2.81 -5.47
N PRO A 275 -8.20 -3.89 -5.64
CA PRO A 275 -7.02 -4.16 -4.82
C PRO A 275 -5.86 -3.18 -5.09
N THR A 276 -5.89 -2.48 -6.23
CA THR A 276 -4.79 -1.66 -6.76
C THR A 276 -5.18 -0.20 -6.96
N ALA A 277 -6.47 0.13 -6.83
CA ALA A 277 -7.03 1.45 -7.06
C ALA A 277 -6.75 2.02 -8.48
N ASP A 278 -6.73 1.16 -9.50
CA ASP A 278 -6.31 1.53 -10.87
C ASP A 278 -7.08 2.73 -11.45
N ALA A 279 -8.39 2.82 -11.19
CA ALA A 279 -9.22 3.94 -11.65
C ALA A 279 -8.83 5.28 -11.00
N ALA A 280 -8.49 5.28 -9.70
CA ALA A 280 -7.97 6.46 -9.03
C ALA A 280 -6.56 6.81 -9.54
N THR A 281 -5.73 5.80 -9.80
CA THR A 281 -4.38 5.98 -10.34
C THR A 281 -4.42 6.59 -11.74
N ALA A 282 -5.34 6.14 -12.59
CA ALA A 282 -5.55 6.71 -13.92
C ALA A 282 -5.98 8.19 -13.86
N LEU A 283 -6.75 8.60 -12.85
CA LEU A 283 -7.08 10.01 -12.63
C LEU A 283 -5.85 10.84 -12.23
N MET A 284 -4.93 10.27 -11.43
CA MET A 284 -3.70 10.96 -11.04
C MET A 284 -2.74 11.13 -12.22
N HIS A 285 -2.58 10.10 -13.06
CA HIS A 285 -1.80 10.22 -14.31
C HIS A 285 -2.45 11.24 -15.27
N SER A 286 -3.77 11.15 -15.45
CA SER A 286 -4.51 12.12 -16.28
C SER A 286 -4.31 13.56 -15.80
N PHE A 287 -4.22 13.80 -14.49
CA PHE A 287 -3.92 15.12 -13.95
C PHE A 287 -2.48 15.56 -14.26
N THR A 288 -1.48 14.72 -13.98
CA THR A 288 -0.08 15.09 -14.22
C THR A 288 0.21 15.33 -15.70
N ASP A 289 -0.37 14.52 -16.59
CA ASP A 289 -0.24 14.68 -18.04
C ASP A 289 -0.93 15.97 -18.52
N ALA A 290 -2.07 16.30 -17.92
CA ALA A 290 -2.79 17.52 -18.22
C ALA A 290 -2.01 18.78 -17.79
N VAL A 291 -1.37 18.76 -16.61
CA VAL A 291 -0.52 19.87 -16.17
C VAL A 291 0.73 19.98 -17.05
N ALA A 292 1.34 18.87 -17.44
CA ALA A 292 2.51 18.87 -18.33
C ALA A 292 2.20 19.42 -19.74
N SER A 293 0.95 19.28 -20.19
CA SER A 293 0.46 19.78 -21.48
C SER A 293 -0.31 21.09 -21.39
N ASP A 294 -0.35 21.74 -20.21
CA ASP A 294 -1.11 22.97 -19.94
C ASP A 294 -2.61 22.88 -20.31
N SER A 295 -3.21 21.70 -20.11
CA SER A 295 -4.60 21.38 -20.46
C SER A 295 -5.48 21.02 -19.24
N HIS A 296 -4.95 21.12 -18.02
CA HIS A 296 -5.64 20.67 -16.79
C HIS A 296 -6.96 21.43 -16.54
N GLU A 297 -7.01 22.74 -16.77
CA GLU A 297 -8.25 23.52 -16.60
C GLU A 297 -9.32 23.12 -17.61
N ALA A 298 -8.93 22.91 -18.89
CA ALA A 298 -9.83 22.43 -19.93
C ALA A 298 -10.39 21.03 -19.62
N LEU A 299 -9.61 20.20 -18.94
CA LEU A 299 -10.03 18.89 -18.43
C LEU A 299 -10.72 18.96 -17.06
N GLY A 300 -10.91 20.15 -16.50
CA GLY A 300 -11.66 20.40 -15.27
C GLY A 300 -10.90 20.18 -13.98
N PHE A 301 -9.59 19.92 -14.03
CA PHE A 301 -8.76 19.84 -12.84
C PHE A 301 -8.43 21.23 -12.30
N PRO A 302 -8.43 21.44 -10.97
CA PRO A 302 -8.00 22.69 -10.40
C PRO A 302 -6.46 22.83 -10.47
N SER A 303 -5.98 24.07 -10.51
CA SER A 303 -4.57 24.43 -10.36
C SER A 303 -4.07 24.24 -8.90
N ALA A 304 -4.28 23.05 -8.35
CA ALA A 304 -4.03 22.72 -6.95
C ALA A 304 -3.61 21.25 -6.78
N ALA A 305 -2.32 20.96 -7.04
CA ALA A 305 -1.76 19.61 -6.96
C ALA A 305 -2.03 18.90 -5.63
N TYR A 306 -1.92 19.63 -4.51
CA TYR A 306 -2.25 19.09 -3.18
C TYR A 306 -3.69 18.59 -3.10
N ALA A 307 -4.66 19.40 -3.57
CA ALA A 307 -6.07 19.04 -3.56
C ALA A 307 -6.36 17.79 -4.41
N VAL A 308 -5.79 17.72 -5.61
CA VAL A 308 -5.97 16.57 -6.51
C VAL A 308 -5.34 15.31 -5.90
N SER A 309 -4.13 15.42 -5.34
CA SER A 309 -3.48 14.29 -4.67
C SER A 309 -4.31 13.73 -3.51
N LYS A 310 -4.97 14.60 -2.73
CA LYS A 310 -5.81 14.19 -1.59
C LYS A 310 -7.16 13.62 -2.04
N ALA A 311 -7.74 14.11 -3.15
CA ALA A 311 -8.90 13.47 -3.78
C ALA A 311 -8.56 12.03 -4.25
N GLY A 312 -7.38 11.85 -4.85
CA GLY A 312 -6.86 10.53 -5.21
C GLY A 312 -6.71 9.59 -4.01
N VAL A 313 -6.10 10.06 -2.92
CA VAL A 313 -5.94 9.26 -1.69
C VAL A 313 -7.29 8.82 -1.13
N ILE A 314 -8.30 9.71 -1.11
CA ILE A 314 -9.66 9.37 -0.67
C ILE A 314 -10.26 8.28 -1.57
N ALA A 315 -10.23 8.50 -2.89
CA ALA A 315 -10.77 7.55 -3.86
C ALA A 315 -10.14 6.16 -3.73
N ALA A 316 -8.79 6.11 -3.73
CA ALA A 316 -8.05 4.86 -3.64
C ALA A 316 -8.31 4.11 -2.32
N SER A 317 -8.36 4.84 -1.20
CA SER A 317 -8.62 4.24 0.12
C SER A 317 -10.02 3.60 0.17
N MET A 318 -11.03 4.28 -0.38
CA MET A 318 -12.39 3.75 -0.45
C MET A 318 -12.48 2.50 -1.35
N ALA A 319 -11.85 2.55 -2.53
CA ALA A 319 -11.82 1.43 -3.47
C ALA A 319 -11.18 0.18 -2.85
N ILE A 320 -10.04 0.35 -2.17
CA ILE A 320 -9.32 -0.74 -1.48
C ILE A 320 -10.12 -1.26 -0.29
N ALA A 321 -10.72 -0.38 0.51
CA ALA A 321 -11.55 -0.80 1.64
C ALA A 321 -12.75 -1.66 1.18
N ARG A 322 -13.40 -1.26 0.08
CA ARG A 322 -14.51 -2.01 -0.53
C ARG A 322 -14.04 -3.36 -1.06
N TRP A 323 -12.86 -3.40 -1.70
CA TRP A 323 -12.25 -4.65 -2.14
C TRP A 323 -12.00 -5.61 -0.98
N GLU A 324 -11.42 -5.15 0.13
CA GLU A 324 -11.17 -6.00 1.29
C GLU A 324 -12.46 -6.57 1.88
N VAL A 325 -13.54 -5.79 1.90
CA VAL A 325 -14.87 -6.27 2.32
C VAL A 325 -15.41 -7.31 1.35
N GLN A 326 -15.32 -7.08 0.03
CA GLN A 326 -15.78 -8.02 -0.98
C GLN A 326 -14.99 -9.33 -0.91
N ARG A 327 -13.65 -9.25 -0.93
CA ARG A 327 -12.74 -10.40 -0.82
C ARG A 327 -13.04 -11.25 0.41
N ALA A 328 -13.20 -10.62 1.58
CA ALA A 328 -13.48 -11.38 2.80
C ALA A 328 -14.86 -12.06 2.79
N LYS A 329 -15.87 -11.46 2.17
CA LYS A 329 -17.18 -12.11 1.98
C LYS A 329 -17.08 -13.33 1.06
N GLU A 330 -16.28 -13.23 0.00
CA GLU A 330 -16.04 -14.33 -0.95
C GLU A 330 -15.25 -15.48 -0.30
N GLU A 331 -14.28 -15.17 0.58
CA GLU A 331 -13.45 -16.18 1.26
C GLU A 331 -14.11 -16.82 2.49
N GLU A 332 -14.89 -16.07 3.28
CA GLU A 332 -15.37 -16.48 4.62
C GLU A 332 -16.90 -16.50 4.78
N GLY A 333 -17.66 -16.18 3.72
CA GLY A 333 -19.12 -16.09 3.75
C GLY A 333 -19.67 -14.82 4.42
N GLU A 334 -20.97 -14.80 4.74
CA GLU A 334 -21.70 -13.61 5.21
C GLU A 334 -21.25 -13.04 6.59
N GLY A 335 -20.24 -13.64 7.23
CA GLY A 335 -19.64 -13.15 8.48
C GLY A 335 -18.57 -12.07 8.32
N GLY A 336 -17.88 -11.98 7.17
CA GLY A 336 -16.94 -10.90 6.80
C GLY A 336 -15.91 -10.48 7.88
N GLY A 337 -15.47 -11.43 8.71
CA GLY A 337 -14.65 -11.19 9.89
C GLY A 337 -13.18 -10.90 9.56
N GLY A 338 -12.69 -11.46 8.44
CA GLY A 338 -11.30 -11.38 7.98
C GLY A 338 -10.97 -10.17 7.11
N ALA A 339 -11.94 -9.34 6.73
CA ALA A 339 -11.66 -8.11 5.97
C ALA A 339 -10.71 -7.22 6.77
N ARG A 340 -9.66 -6.73 6.14
CA ARG A 340 -8.71 -5.80 6.75
C ARG A 340 -9.30 -4.39 6.75
N GLY A 341 -9.00 -3.62 7.78
CA GLY A 341 -9.62 -2.30 7.98
C GLY A 341 -8.81 -1.22 7.26
N VAL A 342 -9.38 -0.58 6.24
CA VAL A 342 -8.81 0.61 5.59
C VAL A 342 -9.75 1.79 5.80
N GLN A 343 -9.21 2.87 6.35
CA GLN A 343 -9.90 4.13 6.60
C GLN A 343 -9.17 5.30 5.95
N VAL A 344 -9.91 6.37 5.70
CA VAL A 344 -9.33 7.64 5.28
C VAL A 344 -9.93 8.79 6.06
N CYS A 345 -9.09 9.75 6.46
CA CYS A 345 -9.55 10.87 7.28
C CYS A 345 -8.90 12.20 6.92
N CYS A 346 -9.48 13.27 7.45
CA CYS A 346 -8.91 14.62 7.46
C CYS A 346 -8.62 15.01 8.92
N PRO A 347 -7.41 15.50 9.22
CA PRO A 347 -7.07 15.98 10.57
C PRO A 347 -7.66 17.38 10.87
N GLY A 348 -8.29 18.03 9.88
CA GLY A 348 -8.67 19.44 9.92
C GLY A 348 -7.52 20.37 9.53
N TRP A 349 -7.70 21.66 9.77
CA TRP A 349 -6.71 22.68 9.42
C TRP A 349 -5.80 23.00 10.61
N VAL A 350 -4.64 22.35 10.63
CA VAL A 350 -3.73 22.27 11.79
C VAL A 350 -2.53 23.19 11.61
N VAL A 351 -2.14 23.88 12.67
CA VAL A 351 -0.94 24.71 12.74
C VAL A 351 0.32 23.84 12.65
N THR A 352 1.00 23.87 11.50
CA THR A 352 2.23 23.11 11.23
C THR A 352 3.13 23.88 10.26
N ASP A 353 4.34 23.36 10.00
CA ASP A 353 5.20 23.86 8.92
C ASP A 353 4.49 23.83 7.55
N MET A 354 3.69 22.80 7.28
CA MET A 354 2.97 22.64 6.00
C MET A 354 1.97 23.79 5.77
N THR A 355 1.37 24.30 6.84
CA THR A 355 0.43 25.42 6.80
C THR A 355 1.11 26.76 7.11
N LYS A 356 2.44 26.78 7.23
CA LYS A 356 3.24 27.98 7.53
C LYS A 356 2.77 28.68 8.80
N GLY A 357 2.45 27.90 9.83
CA GLY A 357 1.95 28.41 11.11
C GLY A 357 0.48 28.86 11.10
N LYS A 358 -0.26 28.65 10.01
CA LYS A 358 -1.70 28.94 9.93
C LYS A 358 -2.53 27.71 10.31
N GLY A 359 -3.71 27.91 10.85
CA GLY A 359 -4.59 26.82 11.25
C GLY A 359 -5.58 27.27 12.32
N VAL A 360 -6.58 26.43 12.58
CA VAL A 360 -7.54 26.60 13.68
C VAL A 360 -7.39 25.52 14.74
N LYS A 361 -6.52 24.53 14.52
CA LYS A 361 -6.24 23.41 15.42
C LYS A 361 -4.77 23.33 15.78
N GLY A 362 -4.47 22.96 17.02
CA GLY A 362 -3.15 22.48 17.44
C GLY A 362 -2.84 21.07 16.90
N VAL A 363 -1.59 20.63 17.01
CA VAL A 363 -1.16 19.31 16.50
C VAL A 363 -1.85 18.14 17.20
N ASP A 364 -2.11 18.24 18.50
CA ASP A 364 -2.84 17.20 19.24
C ASP A 364 -4.31 17.13 18.83
N GLU A 365 -4.96 18.28 18.58
CA GLU A 365 -6.32 18.31 18.02
C GLU A 365 -6.37 17.71 16.61
N GLY A 366 -5.33 17.93 15.80
CA GLY A 366 -5.18 17.30 14.49
C GLY A 366 -4.97 15.79 14.55
N ALA A 367 -4.35 15.29 15.60
CA ALA A 367 -4.11 13.86 15.82
C ALA A 367 -5.36 13.10 16.28
N ARG A 368 -6.38 13.78 16.80
CA ARG A 368 -7.59 13.16 17.38
C ARG A 368 -8.27 12.17 16.44
N THR A 369 -8.71 12.60 15.26
CA THR A 369 -9.43 11.71 14.33
C THR A 369 -8.58 10.50 13.90
N PRO A 370 -7.31 10.65 13.47
CA PRO A 370 -6.44 9.50 13.19
C PRO A 370 -6.29 8.52 14.36
N VAL A 371 -6.06 9.02 15.57
CA VAL A 371 -5.89 8.18 16.78
C VAL A 371 -7.20 7.48 17.16
N TRP A 372 -8.32 8.19 17.07
CA TRP A 372 -9.64 7.63 17.31
C TRP A 372 -9.97 6.48 16.33
N LEU A 373 -9.63 6.64 15.05
CA LEU A 373 -9.78 5.57 14.05
C LEU A 373 -8.87 4.37 14.33
N ALA A 374 -7.69 4.61 14.90
CA ALA A 374 -6.72 3.57 15.24
C ALA A 374 -7.12 2.77 16.50
N LEU A 375 -7.63 3.44 17.53
CA LEU A 375 -7.94 2.82 18.83
C LEU A 375 -9.43 2.50 19.05
N GLY A 376 -10.33 3.07 18.26
CA GLY A 376 -11.77 2.97 18.42
C GLY A 376 -12.34 3.85 19.54
N ARG A 377 -13.66 3.80 19.76
CA ARG A 377 -14.32 4.42 20.91
C ARG A 377 -14.07 3.62 22.19
N GLU A 378 -14.18 4.31 23.33
CA GLU A 378 -14.50 3.64 24.59
C GLU A 378 -15.75 2.76 24.41
N GLY A 379 -15.66 1.48 24.76
CA GLY A 379 -16.74 0.50 24.56
C GLY A 379 -16.64 -0.36 23.28
N GLY A 380 -15.61 -0.19 22.44
CA GLY A 380 -15.29 -1.15 21.38
C GLY A 380 -16.18 -1.09 20.12
N GLU A 381 -16.83 0.05 19.87
CA GLU A 381 -17.67 0.23 18.67
C GLU A 381 -16.83 0.04 17.39
N ARG A 382 -17.35 -0.75 16.45
CA ARG A 382 -16.68 -1.00 15.16
C ARG A 382 -16.74 0.25 14.30
N VAL A 383 -15.60 0.88 14.07
CA VAL A 383 -15.46 1.90 13.01
C VAL A 383 -15.80 1.25 11.65
N GLY A 384 -16.74 1.85 10.91
CA GLY A 384 -17.18 1.43 9.56
C GLY A 384 -16.03 1.39 8.56
N ARG A 385 -16.16 0.75 7.39
CA ARG A 385 -15.02 0.50 6.47
C ARG A 385 -15.19 1.31 5.19
N GLY A 386 -14.15 2.06 4.79
CA GLY A 386 -14.15 2.77 3.51
C GLY A 386 -14.96 4.07 3.49
N GLU A 387 -15.12 4.70 4.64
CA GLU A 387 -15.75 6.02 4.79
C GLU A 387 -14.68 7.10 4.91
N PHE A 388 -15.02 8.35 4.55
CA PHE A 388 -14.16 9.51 4.79
C PHE A 388 -14.52 10.15 6.12
N TRP A 389 -13.53 10.33 7.00
CA TRP A 389 -13.74 10.81 8.36
C TRP A 389 -13.16 12.19 8.60
N ARG A 390 -13.85 13.00 9.41
CA ARG A 390 -13.34 14.26 9.96
C ARG A 390 -14.04 14.54 11.28
N ASP A 391 -13.30 15.04 12.26
CA ASP A 391 -13.85 15.38 13.58
C ASP A 391 -14.57 14.17 14.22
N GLU A 392 -13.97 12.99 14.07
CA GLU A 392 -14.45 11.71 14.60
C GLU A 392 -15.84 11.31 14.04
N ARG A 393 -16.22 11.86 12.87
CA ARG A 393 -17.48 11.59 12.18
C ARG A 393 -17.27 11.26 10.72
N VAL A 394 -18.15 10.43 10.16
CA VAL A 394 -18.23 10.24 8.71
C VAL A 394 -18.70 11.54 8.07
N VAL A 395 -18.01 11.94 6.99
CA VAL A 395 -18.36 13.09 6.17
C VAL A 395 -18.58 12.65 4.73
N GLU A 396 -19.54 13.28 4.06
CA GLU A 396 -19.72 13.14 2.62
C GLU A 396 -18.49 13.72 1.90
N TRP A 397 -18.05 13.04 0.84
CA TRP A 397 -16.83 13.39 0.10
C TRP A 397 -17.12 14.18 -1.18
#